data_AF-A0A2J8QAN9-F1
#
_entry.id   AF-A0A2J8QAN9-F1
#
_cell.length_a   1.000
_cell.length_b   1.000
_cell.length_c   1.000
_cell.angle_alpha   90.00
_cell.angle_beta   90.00
_cell.angle_gamma   90.00
#
_symmetry.space_group_name_H-M   'P 1'
#
loop_
_entity.id
_entity.type
_entity.pdbx_description
1 polymer ?
#
loop_
_entity_poly.entity_id
_entity_poly.type
_entity_poly.pdbx_seq_one_letter_code
_entity_poly.pdbx_strand_id
1 'polypeptide(L)'
;MLQIQNSTEPDPLLATLEKQEIIEQLLSNIFHKEKNESAIVSAIQILLTLLETRRPTFEGHIEICPPGMSHSACSVNKSVLEAIRGRLGSFHELLLEPPKKSVMKTTWGVLDPPVGNTRLNVIRLISSLLQTNTSSINGDLMELNSIGVILNMFFKYTWNNFLHTQVEICIALILASPFENTENATITDQDSTGDNLLLKHLFQKCQLIERILEAWEMNEKKQAEGGRRHGYMGHLTRIANCIVHSTDKGPNSALVQQLIKDLPDEVRERWETFCTSSLGETNKRNTVDLVTTCHIHSSSDDEIDFKETGFSQDSSLQQKNTPTFIALWLCK
;
A
#
# COMPACT_ATOMS: atom_id res chain seq x y z
N MET A 1 26.99 25.35 -17.55
CA MET A 1 26.26 24.39 -18.40
C MET A 1 26.92 23.03 -18.18
N LEU A 2 26.48 22.27 -17.18
CA LEU A 2 27.01 20.93 -16.90
C LEU A 2 26.25 19.94 -17.80
N GLN A 3 26.86 19.59 -18.94
CA GLN A 3 26.41 18.47 -19.75
C GLN A 3 26.65 17.19 -18.94
N ILE A 4 25.61 16.65 -18.33
CA ILE A 4 25.58 15.26 -17.88
C ILE A 4 25.61 14.43 -19.16
N GLN A 5 26.77 13.87 -19.48
CA GLN A 5 26.89 12.85 -20.51
C GLN A 5 26.03 11.66 -20.06
N ASN A 6 24.88 11.49 -20.69
CA ASN A 6 24.16 10.22 -20.69
C ASN A 6 25.03 9.23 -21.47
N SER A 7 25.89 8.48 -20.78
CA SER A 7 26.67 7.40 -21.39
C SER A 7 25.73 6.27 -21.81
N THR A 8 25.78 5.92 -23.10
CA THR A 8 25.00 4.82 -23.72
C THR A 8 25.61 3.45 -23.44
N GLU A 9 26.74 3.37 -22.72
CA GLU A 9 27.35 2.11 -22.33
C GLU A 9 26.68 1.58 -21.05
N PRO A 10 26.28 0.29 -21.03
CA PRO A 10 25.70 -0.31 -19.84
C PRO A 10 26.73 -0.28 -18.70
N ASP A 11 26.33 0.23 -17.54
CA ASP A 11 27.18 0.26 -16.35
C ASP A 11 27.67 -1.17 -16.05
N PRO A 12 28.98 -1.45 -16.12
CA PRO A 12 29.52 -2.80 -15.98
C PRO A 12 29.29 -3.38 -14.57
N LEU A 13 29.15 -2.53 -13.55
CA LEU A 13 28.78 -2.95 -12.20
C LEU A 13 27.31 -3.35 -12.16
N LEU A 14 26.43 -2.54 -12.75
CA LEU A 14 25.00 -2.86 -12.85
C LEU A 14 24.79 -4.16 -13.64
N ALA A 15 25.47 -4.32 -14.79
CA ALA A 15 25.40 -5.54 -15.60
C ALA A 15 25.89 -6.78 -14.85
N THR A 16 26.84 -6.62 -13.93
CA THR A 16 27.31 -7.72 -13.06
C THR A 16 26.32 -8.01 -11.94
N LEU A 17 25.77 -6.99 -11.29
CA LEU A 17 24.77 -7.13 -10.23
C LEU A 17 23.45 -7.73 -10.73
N GLU A 18 23.07 -7.44 -11.99
CA GLU A 18 21.87 -7.99 -12.61
C GLU A 18 22.02 -9.46 -13.04
N LYS A 19 23.21 -10.06 -12.96
CA LYS A 19 23.39 -11.49 -13.26
C LYS A 19 22.61 -12.34 -12.26
N GLN A 20 21.85 -13.29 -12.78
CA GLN A 20 21.03 -14.21 -11.99
C GLN A 20 21.86 -14.91 -10.90
N GLU A 21 23.04 -15.44 -11.25
CA GLU A 21 23.95 -16.14 -10.34
C GLU A 21 24.37 -15.28 -9.13
N ILE A 22 24.64 -13.98 -9.35
CA ILE A 22 25.07 -13.06 -8.29
C ILE A 22 23.92 -12.80 -7.32
N ILE A 23 22.71 -12.63 -7.84
CA ILE A 23 21.51 -12.41 -7.03
C ILE A 23 21.15 -13.69 -6.27
N GLU A 24 21.21 -14.86 -6.92
CA GLU A 24 20.98 -16.14 -6.26
C GLU A 24 21.99 -16.41 -5.14
N GLN A 25 23.26 -16.04 -5.32
CA GLN A 25 24.28 -16.12 -4.27
C GLN A 25 23.97 -15.17 -3.11
N LEU A 26 23.59 -13.91 -3.39
CA LEU A 26 23.15 -12.95 -2.38
C LEU A 26 21.97 -13.51 -1.57
N LEU A 27 20.97 -14.03 -2.25
CA LEU A 27 19.77 -14.59 -1.64
C LEU A 27 20.07 -15.86 -0.83
N SER A 28 20.91 -16.74 -1.36
CA SER A 28 21.38 -17.93 -0.64
C SER A 28 22.04 -17.53 0.69
N ASN A 29 22.88 -16.49 0.67
CA ASN A 29 23.58 -16.04 1.87
C ASN A 29 22.65 -15.47 2.95
N ILE A 30 21.65 -14.67 2.59
CA ILE A 30 20.74 -14.07 3.59
C ILE A 30 19.75 -15.08 4.21
N PHE A 31 19.49 -16.20 3.52
CA PHE A 31 18.58 -17.25 4.00
C PHE A 31 19.31 -18.44 4.63
N HIS A 32 20.64 -18.46 4.62
CA HIS A 32 21.43 -19.58 5.16
C HIS A 32 21.75 -19.41 6.67
N LYS A 33 21.58 -20.49 7.44
CA LYS A 33 21.84 -20.61 8.89
C LYS A 33 20.98 -19.71 9.79
N GLU A 34 21.37 -18.45 9.96
CA GLU A 34 20.73 -17.51 10.88
C GLU A 34 20.24 -16.28 10.12
N LYS A 35 18.94 -16.02 10.24
CA LYS A 35 18.28 -14.87 9.59
C LYS A 35 18.72 -13.58 10.30
N ASN A 36 19.76 -12.92 9.78
CA ASN A 36 20.19 -11.60 10.26
C ASN A 36 19.31 -10.50 9.66
N GLU A 37 18.60 -9.75 10.50
CA GLU A 37 17.68 -8.69 10.06
C GLU A 37 18.35 -7.64 9.18
N SER A 38 19.53 -7.15 9.58
CA SER A 38 20.23 -6.11 8.83
C SER A 38 20.65 -6.59 7.44
N ALA A 39 21.17 -7.82 7.34
CA ALA A 39 21.55 -8.41 6.06
C ALA A 39 20.35 -8.61 5.13
N ILE A 40 19.22 -9.09 5.69
CA ILE A 40 17.99 -9.29 4.93
C ILE A 40 17.45 -7.94 4.41
N VAL A 41 17.38 -6.92 5.28
CA VAL A 41 16.89 -5.59 4.90
C VAL A 41 17.78 -4.96 3.83
N SER A 42 19.11 -5.05 3.97
CA SER A 42 20.05 -4.55 2.98
C SER A 42 19.93 -5.27 1.63
N ALA A 43 19.81 -6.61 1.64
CA ALA A 43 19.62 -7.37 0.41
C ALA A 43 18.31 -7.02 -0.29
N ILE A 44 17.20 -6.88 0.46
CA ILE A 44 15.93 -6.43 -0.12
C ILE A 44 16.06 -5.03 -0.70
N GLN A 45 16.76 -4.11 -0.03
CA GLN A 45 16.94 -2.75 -0.55
C GLN A 45 17.76 -2.74 -1.85
N ILE A 46 18.75 -3.63 -2.00
CA ILE A 46 19.48 -3.83 -3.27
C ILE A 46 18.52 -4.32 -4.35
N LEU A 47 17.69 -5.34 -4.05
CA LEU A 47 16.69 -5.84 -5.01
C LEU A 47 15.70 -4.75 -5.43
N LEU A 48 15.18 -3.99 -4.47
CA LEU A 48 14.29 -2.85 -4.73
C LEU A 48 14.95 -1.86 -5.67
N THR A 49 16.21 -1.50 -5.42
CA THR A 49 16.97 -0.62 -6.31
C THR A 49 17.10 -1.21 -7.71
N LEU A 50 17.40 -2.52 -7.86
CA LEU A 50 17.46 -3.18 -9.17
C LEU A 50 16.11 -3.24 -9.90
N LEU A 51 14.99 -3.30 -9.16
CA LEU A 51 13.64 -3.22 -9.72
C LEU A 51 13.23 -1.76 -10.05
N GLU A 52 13.85 -0.76 -9.40
CA GLU A 52 13.51 0.67 -9.49
C GLU A 52 14.44 1.48 -10.41
N THR A 53 15.65 0.98 -10.75
CA THR A 53 16.72 1.71 -11.49
C THR A 53 16.32 2.27 -12.85
N ARG A 54 15.13 1.94 -13.38
CA ARG A 54 14.59 2.50 -14.63
C ARG A 54 13.33 3.34 -14.44
N ARG A 55 13.08 3.89 -13.25
CA ARG A 55 11.90 4.72 -12.97
C ARG A 55 12.26 6.20 -12.78
N PRO A 56 11.43 7.13 -13.29
CA PRO A 56 11.36 8.47 -12.72
C PRO A 56 10.83 8.38 -11.29
N THR A 57 11.45 9.12 -10.38
CA THR A 57 11.19 9.15 -8.94
C THR A 57 9.70 9.36 -8.64
N PHE A 58 9.07 8.42 -7.94
CA PHE A 58 7.70 8.55 -7.42
C PHE A 58 7.76 9.22 -6.05
N GLU A 59 7.60 10.55 -5.99
CA GLU A 59 7.44 11.29 -4.73
C GLU A 59 5.98 11.23 -4.29
N GLY A 60 5.66 10.30 -3.39
CA GLY A 60 4.78 10.46 -2.21
C GLY A 60 3.35 11.03 -2.31
N HIS A 61 2.92 11.60 -3.43
CA HIS A 61 1.60 12.14 -3.65
C HIS A 61 0.84 11.17 -4.56
N ILE A 62 -0.15 10.48 -3.98
CA ILE A 62 -1.19 9.82 -4.76
C ILE A 62 -2.08 10.93 -5.33
N GLU A 63 -1.58 11.66 -6.31
CA GLU A 63 -2.47 12.22 -7.32
C GLU A 63 -2.92 11.03 -8.16
N ILE A 64 -4.23 10.78 -8.15
CA ILE A 64 -4.89 9.90 -9.09
C ILE A 64 -4.38 10.31 -10.47
N CYS A 65 -3.59 9.46 -11.11
CA CYS A 65 -3.04 9.75 -12.43
C CYS A 65 -4.19 10.18 -13.35
N PRO A 66 -4.12 11.36 -13.99
CA PRO A 66 -5.11 11.74 -14.98
C PRO A 66 -5.11 10.71 -16.13
N PRO A 67 -6.29 10.38 -16.70
CA PRO A 67 -6.40 9.37 -17.74
C PRO A 67 -5.68 9.84 -19.01
N GLY A 68 -4.57 9.20 -19.36
CA GLY A 68 -3.86 9.48 -20.62
C GLY A 68 -2.34 9.35 -20.59
N MET A 69 -1.69 9.12 -19.45
CA MET A 69 -0.26 8.82 -19.43
C MET A 69 -0.04 7.33 -19.66
N SER A 70 0.52 7.01 -20.82
CA SER A 70 0.99 5.69 -21.23
C SER A 70 1.73 5.01 -20.08
N HIS A 71 1.25 3.86 -19.63
CA HIS A 71 1.97 3.00 -18.70
C HIS A 71 3.28 2.58 -19.38
N SER A 72 4.39 3.27 -19.09
CA SER A 72 5.70 2.78 -19.44
C SER A 72 5.94 1.53 -18.58
N ALA A 73 5.72 0.36 -19.18
CA ALA A 73 6.09 -0.91 -18.57
C ALA A 73 7.53 -0.78 -18.09
N CYS A 74 7.74 -0.92 -16.78
CA CYS A 74 9.07 -0.85 -16.21
C CYS A 74 9.88 -2.00 -16.82
N SER A 75 10.85 -1.67 -17.67
CA SER A 75 11.77 -2.62 -18.30
C SER A 75 12.71 -3.15 -17.22
N VAL A 76 12.24 -4.10 -16.41
CA VAL A 76 13.06 -4.78 -15.39
C VAL A 76 13.84 -5.91 -16.05
N ASN A 77 15.07 -6.14 -15.60
CA ASN A 77 15.87 -7.25 -16.11
C ASN A 77 15.25 -8.60 -15.71
N LYS A 78 14.98 -9.47 -16.71
CA LYS A 78 14.36 -10.78 -16.51
C LYS A 78 15.19 -11.68 -15.58
N SER A 79 16.52 -11.61 -15.62
CA SER A 79 17.38 -12.41 -14.73
C SER A 79 17.18 -12.07 -13.25
N VAL A 80 16.93 -10.80 -12.94
CA VAL A 80 16.63 -10.32 -11.59
C VAL A 80 15.30 -10.91 -11.11
N LEU A 81 14.27 -10.87 -11.97
CA LEU A 81 12.95 -11.41 -11.65
C LEU A 81 12.97 -12.92 -11.42
N GLU A 82 13.67 -13.69 -12.26
CA GLU A 82 13.80 -15.14 -12.08
C GLU A 82 14.55 -15.49 -10.79
N ALA A 83 15.62 -14.76 -10.45
CA ALA A 83 16.36 -14.97 -9.20
C ALA A 83 15.49 -14.72 -7.96
N ILE A 84 14.70 -13.63 -7.97
CA ILE A 84 13.78 -13.31 -6.87
C ILE A 84 12.66 -14.36 -6.79
N ARG A 85 12.08 -14.75 -7.92
CA ARG A 85 11.03 -15.77 -8.02
C ARG A 85 11.47 -17.08 -7.36
N GLY A 86 12.69 -17.54 -7.64
CA GLY A 86 13.28 -18.76 -7.04
C GLY A 86 13.45 -18.74 -5.51
N ARG A 87 13.18 -17.60 -4.85
CA ARG A 87 13.21 -17.44 -3.39
C ARG A 87 11.95 -16.77 -2.84
N LEU A 88 10.89 -16.64 -3.63
CA LEU A 88 9.66 -15.97 -3.23
C LEU A 88 9.01 -16.63 -2.00
N GLY A 89 9.06 -17.97 -1.92
CA GLY A 89 8.62 -18.72 -0.74
C GLY A 89 9.38 -18.34 0.54
N SER A 90 10.69 -18.10 0.45
CA SER A 90 11.50 -17.66 1.59
C SER A 90 11.16 -16.24 2.04
N PHE A 91 10.86 -15.34 1.11
CA PHE A 91 10.35 -14.00 1.44
C PHE A 91 8.96 -14.07 2.08
N HIS A 92 8.06 -14.91 1.55
CA HIS A 92 6.76 -15.15 2.18
C HIS A 92 6.91 -15.67 3.61
N GLU A 93 7.82 -16.62 3.85
CA GLU A 93 8.09 -17.16 5.17
C GLU A 93 8.56 -16.06 6.16
N LEU A 94 9.30 -15.05 5.71
CA LEU A 94 9.69 -13.91 6.55
C LEU A 94 8.50 -13.05 7.02
N LEU A 95 7.36 -13.05 6.29
CA LEU A 95 6.14 -12.37 6.73
C LEU A 95 5.48 -13.10 7.90
N LEU A 96 5.54 -14.43 7.89
CA LEU A 96 4.99 -15.30 8.93
C LEU A 96 5.94 -15.32 10.14
N GLU A 97 7.19 -15.72 9.89
CA GLU A 97 8.25 -16.01 10.85
C GLU A 97 9.48 -15.13 10.57
N PRO A 98 9.46 -13.84 10.97
CA PRO A 98 10.62 -12.95 10.85
C PRO A 98 11.73 -13.38 11.82
N PRO A 99 12.96 -12.84 11.66
CA PRO A 99 13.98 -12.92 12.69
C PRO A 99 13.43 -12.57 14.07
N LYS A 100 13.87 -13.27 15.12
CA LYS A 100 13.38 -13.06 16.49
C LYS A 100 13.49 -11.59 16.88
N LYS A 101 12.36 -10.95 17.13
CA LYS A 101 12.28 -9.61 17.71
C LYS A 101 11.79 -9.68 19.14
N SER A 102 12.33 -8.82 19.99
CA SER A 102 11.79 -8.64 21.32
C SER A 102 10.36 -8.10 21.24
N VAL A 103 9.52 -8.60 22.15
CA VAL A 103 8.17 -8.08 22.39
C VAL A 103 8.21 -6.56 22.54
N MET A 104 7.37 -5.85 21.79
CA MET A 104 7.31 -4.39 21.83
C MET A 104 6.12 -3.94 22.67
N LYS A 105 6.38 -3.25 23.78
CA LYS A 105 5.34 -2.58 24.57
C LYS A 105 5.04 -1.21 23.97
N THR A 106 3.78 -0.97 23.62
CA THR A 106 3.31 0.31 23.10
C THR A 106 2.30 0.91 24.07
N THR A 107 1.98 2.20 23.90
CA THR A 107 0.87 2.87 24.59
C THR A 107 -0.49 2.20 24.34
N TRP A 108 -0.57 1.32 23.34
CA TRP A 108 -1.78 0.66 22.89
C TRP A 108 -1.80 -0.85 23.14
N GLY A 109 -0.84 -1.35 23.93
CA GLY A 109 -0.72 -2.76 24.26
C GLY A 109 0.60 -3.37 23.78
N VAL A 110 0.66 -4.68 23.83
CA VAL A 110 1.86 -5.46 23.55
C VAL A 110 1.78 -6.02 22.13
N LEU A 111 2.82 -5.78 21.33
CA LEU A 111 2.98 -6.36 20.00
C LEU A 111 4.00 -7.50 20.07
N ASP A 112 3.50 -8.71 19.84
CA ASP A 112 4.32 -9.92 19.78
C ASP A 112 3.91 -10.81 18.59
N PRO A 113 4.80 -11.01 17.61
CA PRO A 113 5.96 -10.16 17.31
C PRO A 113 5.50 -8.77 16.79
N PRO A 114 6.33 -7.71 16.90
CA PRO A 114 6.11 -6.48 16.16
C PRO A 114 6.29 -6.70 14.64
N VAL A 115 5.75 -5.80 13.80
CA VAL A 115 5.93 -5.87 12.34
C VAL A 115 7.42 -5.95 11.98
N GLY A 116 8.19 -4.97 12.46
CA GLY A 116 9.63 -4.89 12.23
C GLY A 116 10.04 -4.54 10.80
N ASN A 117 11.32 -4.17 10.64
CA ASN A 117 11.85 -3.75 9.33
C ASN A 117 11.90 -4.88 8.31
N THR A 118 12.15 -6.12 8.73
CA THR A 118 12.16 -7.27 7.81
C THR A 118 10.83 -7.41 7.08
N ARG A 119 9.71 -7.50 7.81
CA ARG A 119 8.40 -7.68 7.17
C ARG A 119 8.03 -6.46 6.31
N LEU A 120 8.26 -5.24 6.80
CA LEU A 120 7.97 -4.03 6.01
C LEU A 120 8.73 -4.02 4.67
N ASN A 121 10.01 -4.39 4.67
CA ASN A 121 10.80 -4.45 3.43
C ASN A 121 10.36 -5.60 2.52
N VAL A 122 9.94 -6.74 3.07
CA VAL A 122 9.35 -7.81 2.26
C VAL A 122 8.06 -7.34 1.58
N ILE A 123 7.19 -6.61 2.28
CA ILE A 123 5.95 -6.08 1.69
C ILE A 123 6.28 -5.06 0.59
N ARG A 124 7.30 -4.19 0.81
CA ARG A 124 7.81 -3.28 -0.24
C ARG A 124 8.30 -4.05 -1.47
N LEU A 125 9.04 -5.13 -1.26
CA LEU A 125 9.51 -5.99 -2.36
C LEU A 125 8.33 -6.59 -3.13
N ILE A 126 7.34 -7.14 -2.42
CA ILE A 126 6.11 -7.67 -3.04
C ILE A 126 5.38 -6.59 -3.83
N SER A 127 5.26 -5.37 -3.29
CA SER A 127 4.69 -4.24 -4.02
C SER A 127 5.45 -3.93 -5.32
N SER A 128 6.79 -3.91 -5.27
CA SER A 128 7.60 -3.67 -6.47
C SER A 128 7.47 -4.79 -7.50
N LEU A 129 7.31 -6.04 -7.06
CA LEU A 129 7.04 -7.20 -7.92
C LEU A 129 5.64 -7.15 -8.55
N LEU A 130 4.60 -6.77 -7.79
CA LEU A 130 3.25 -6.57 -8.33
C LEU A 130 3.25 -5.54 -9.45
N GLN A 131 4.06 -4.49 -9.32
CA GLN A 131 4.16 -3.44 -10.32
C GLN A 131 4.86 -3.88 -11.61
N THR A 132 5.67 -4.95 -11.60
CA THR A 132 6.22 -5.51 -12.84
C THR A 132 5.17 -6.29 -13.63
N ASN A 133 4.03 -6.57 -13.00
CA ASN A 133 2.90 -7.32 -13.55
C ASN A 133 3.32 -8.61 -14.28
N THR A 134 4.30 -9.32 -13.74
CA THR A 134 4.83 -10.53 -14.37
C THR A 134 3.96 -11.73 -13.99
N SER A 135 3.28 -12.32 -14.98
CA SER A 135 2.29 -13.40 -14.77
C SER A 135 2.80 -14.56 -13.90
N SER A 136 4.03 -15.02 -14.12
CA SER A 136 4.63 -16.11 -13.32
C SER A 136 4.82 -15.74 -11.85
N ILE A 137 5.26 -14.52 -11.55
CA ILE A 137 5.40 -14.03 -10.17
C ILE A 137 4.03 -13.82 -9.53
N ASN A 138 3.07 -13.30 -10.29
CA ASN A 138 1.70 -13.11 -9.83
C ASN A 138 1.04 -14.45 -9.46
N GLY A 139 1.28 -15.50 -10.26
CA GLY A 139 0.86 -16.87 -9.97
C GLY A 139 1.47 -17.40 -8.67
N ASP A 140 2.78 -17.29 -8.49
CA ASP A 140 3.44 -17.77 -7.27
C ASP A 140 2.97 -16.98 -6.01
N LEU A 141 2.76 -15.66 -6.13
CA LEU A 141 2.21 -14.83 -5.04
C LEU A 141 0.79 -15.26 -4.63
N MET A 142 -0.03 -15.66 -5.61
CA MET A 142 -1.38 -16.21 -5.41
C MET A 142 -1.33 -17.56 -4.70
N GLU A 143 -0.48 -18.49 -5.18
CA GLU A 143 -0.32 -19.83 -4.60
C GLU A 143 0.11 -19.77 -3.14
N LEU A 144 1.09 -18.91 -2.83
CA LEU A 144 1.56 -18.65 -1.47
C LEU A 144 0.53 -17.90 -0.60
N ASN A 145 -0.55 -17.37 -1.18
CA ASN A 145 -1.51 -16.49 -0.50
C ASN A 145 -0.84 -15.28 0.20
N SER A 146 0.19 -14.71 -0.44
CA SER A 146 0.98 -13.64 0.15
C SER A 146 0.14 -12.38 0.43
N ILE A 147 -0.79 -12.05 -0.48
CA ILE A 147 -1.69 -10.90 -0.30
C ILE A 147 -2.63 -11.10 0.89
N GLY A 148 -3.14 -12.31 1.10
CA GLY A 148 -3.97 -12.64 2.26
C GLY A 148 -3.20 -12.47 3.59
N VAL A 149 -1.93 -12.89 3.64
CA VAL A 149 -1.05 -12.66 4.80
C VAL A 149 -0.84 -11.16 5.05
N ILE A 150 -0.58 -10.38 4.00
CA ILE A 150 -0.40 -8.93 4.10
C ILE A 150 -1.68 -8.23 4.61
N LEU A 151 -2.85 -8.65 4.13
CA LEU A 151 -4.15 -8.17 4.63
C LEU A 151 -4.39 -8.55 6.09
N ASN A 152 -4.06 -9.77 6.50
CA ASN A 152 -4.13 -10.15 7.93
C ASN A 152 -3.25 -9.24 8.80
N MET A 153 -2.06 -8.90 8.31
CA MET A 153 -1.17 -7.96 9.01
C MET A 153 -1.78 -6.56 9.11
N PHE A 154 -2.44 -6.05 8.05
CA PHE A 154 -3.09 -4.74 8.06
C PHE A 154 -4.02 -4.56 9.26
N PHE A 155 -4.90 -5.54 9.51
CA PHE A 155 -5.85 -5.48 10.63
C PHE A 155 -5.18 -5.80 11.98
N LYS A 156 -4.24 -6.76 12.02
CA LYS A 156 -3.51 -7.13 13.26
C LYS A 156 -2.73 -5.93 13.83
N TYR A 157 -2.05 -5.16 12.99
CA TYR A 157 -1.20 -4.05 13.42
C TYR A 157 -1.92 -2.71 13.26
N THR A 158 -2.92 -2.48 14.12
CA THR A 158 -3.86 -1.35 14.04
C THR A 158 -3.23 0.04 13.88
N TRP A 159 -2.00 0.25 14.38
CA TRP A 159 -1.36 1.56 14.48
C TRP A 159 -0.10 1.72 13.61
N ASN A 160 0.17 0.79 12.69
CA ASN A 160 1.37 0.85 11.85
C ASN A 160 1.09 1.49 10.47
N ASN A 161 1.27 2.80 10.37
CA ASN A 161 1.01 3.54 9.13
C ASN A 161 1.87 3.08 7.95
N PHE A 162 3.14 2.72 8.18
CA PHE A 162 4.03 2.25 7.11
C PHE A 162 3.52 0.96 6.47
N LEU A 163 3.05 0.02 7.30
CA LEU A 163 2.41 -1.21 6.84
C LEU A 163 1.14 -0.88 6.03
N HIS A 164 0.27 -0.02 6.57
CA HIS A 164 -1.01 0.29 5.93
C HIS A 164 -0.83 0.99 4.58
N THR A 165 0.14 1.91 4.46
CA THR A 165 0.52 2.51 3.18
C THR A 165 0.96 1.45 2.18
N GLN A 166 1.79 0.49 2.58
CA GLN A 166 2.26 -0.55 1.67
C GLN A 166 1.15 -1.51 1.23
N VAL A 167 0.23 -1.86 2.14
CA VAL A 167 -0.95 -2.68 1.81
C VAL A 167 -1.86 -1.95 0.82
N GLU A 168 -2.11 -0.65 1.05
CA GLU A 168 -2.88 0.22 0.15
C GLU A 168 -2.29 0.22 -1.27
N ILE A 169 -0.96 0.35 -1.40
CA ILE A 169 -0.26 0.30 -2.69
C ILE A 169 -0.43 -1.08 -3.35
N CYS A 170 -0.25 -2.18 -2.60
CA CYS A 170 -0.40 -3.53 -3.15
C CYS A 170 -1.80 -3.74 -3.74
N ILE A 171 -2.85 -3.30 -3.04
CA ILE A 171 -4.24 -3.43 -3.50
C ILE A 171 -4.47 -2.56 -4.74
N ALA A 172 -4.00 -1.31 -4.74
CA ALA A 172 -4.13 -0.41 -5.88
C ALA A 172 -3.44 -0.97 -7.14
N LEU A 173 -2.24 -1.56 -7.00
CA LEU A 173 -1.52 -2.19 -8.10
C LEU A 173 -2.28 -3.39 -8.69
N ILE A 174 -2.89 -4.23 -7.84
CA ILE A 174 -3.69 -5.38 -8.31
C ILE A 174 -4.95 -4.89 -9.03
N LEU A 175 -5.64 -3.87 -8.51
CA LEU A 175 -6.84 -3.30 -9.13
C LEU A 175 -6.54 -2.62 -10.47
N ALA A 176 -5.40 -1.94 -10.57
CA ALA A 176 -4.96 -1.19 -11.75
C ALA A 176 -4.16 -2.03 -12.76
N SER A 177 -3.89 -3.31 -12.47
CA SER A 177 -3.13 -4.19 -13.36
C SER A 177 -3.78 -4.24 -14.75
N PRO A 178 -3.08 -3.89 -15.84
CA PRO A 178 -3.67 -3.92 -17.17
C PRO A 178 -4.09 -5.34 -17.57
N PHE A 179 -5.19 -5.43 -18.30
CA PHE A 179 -5.65 -6.66 -18.92
C PHE A 179 -4.67 -7.05 -20.05
N GLU A 180 -4.07 -8.24 -19.98
CA GLU A 180 -3.32 -8.79 -21.13
C GLU A 180 -4.34 -9.29 -22.16
N ASN A 181 -4.82 -8.40 -23.03
CA ASN A 181 -5.56 -8.80 -24.22
C ASN A 181 -4.61 -9.66 -25.07
N THR A 182 -4.76 -10.98 -25.01
CA THR A 182 -4.08 -11.89 -25.93
C THR A 182 -4.82 -11.84 -27.26
N GLU A 183 -4.68 -10.75 -28.01
CA GLU A 183 -5.31 -10.58 -29.34
C GLU A 183 -4.72 -11.53 -30.40
N ASN A 184 -3.79 -12.43 -30.02
CA ASN A 184 -3.18 -13.45 -30.86
C ASN A 184 -3.38 -14.89 -30.37
N ALA A 185 -4.20 -15.13 -29.33
CA ALA A 185 -4.53 -16.50 -28.92
C ALA A 185 -5.57 -17.08 -29.89
N THR A 186 -5.09 -17.92 -30.81
CA THR A 186 -5.93 -18.73 -31.68
C THR A 186 -6.87 -19.58 -30.82
N ILE A 187 -8.17 -19.50 -31.15
CA ILE A 187 -9.27 -20.22 -30.53
C ILE A 187 -8.91 -21.70 -30.40
N THR A 188 -8.51 -22.11 -29.20
CA THR A 188 -8.59 -23.49 -28.74
C THR A 188 -9.12 -23.47 -27.32
N ASP A 189 -10.16 -24.27 -27.14
CA ASP A 189 -11.18 -24.21 -26.10
C ASP A 189 -10.70 -24.83 -24.77
N GLN A 190 -9.54 -24.41 -24.26
CA GLN A 190 -9.06 -24.80 -22.93
C GLN A 190 -8.33 -23.65 -22.22
N ASP A 191 -8.96 -23.16 -21.15
CA ASP A 191 -8.44 -22.25 -20.13
C ASP A 191 -8.01 -20.83 -20.57
N SER A 192 -9.00 -19.94 -20.69
CA SER A 192 -8.89 -18.48 -20.50
C SER A 192 -8.60 -18.10 -19.02
N THR A 193 -7.76 -18.87 -18.35
CA THR A 193 -7.63 -18.92 -16.89
C THR A 193 -6.44 -18.08 -16.39
N GLY A 194 -5.59 -17.57 -17.29
CA GLY A 194 -4.47 -16.67 -16.95
C GLY A 194 -4.87 -15.23 -16.61
N ASP A 195 -6.10 -14.82 -16.95
CA ASP A 195 -6.54 -13.42 -16.86
C ASP A 195 -6.78 -12.98 -15.42
N ASN A 196 -5.99 -12.00 -14.97
CA ASN A 196 -6.19 -11.27 -13.71
C ASN A 196 -6.34 -12.19 -12.48
N LEU A 197 -5.57 -13.28 -12.43
CA LEU A 197 -5.60 -14.28 -11.36
C LEU A 197 -5.47 -13.66 -9.96
N LEU A 198 -4.56 -12.70 -9.77
CA LEU A 198 -4.41 -12.01 -8.50
C LEU A 198 -5.63 -11.16 -8.11
N LEU A 199 -6.31 -10.56 -9.09
CA LEU A 199 -7.52 -9.78 -8.84
C LEU A 199 -8.66 -10.69 -8.40
N LYS A 200 -8.88 -11.82 -9.10
CA LYS A 200 -9.85 -12.85 -8.69
C LYS A 200 -9.52 -13.37 -7.29
N HIS A 201 -8.26 -13.70 -7.04
CA HIS A 201 -7.76 -14.15 -5.74
C HIS A 201 -8.00 -13.12 -4.62
N LEU A 202 -7.81 -11.83 -4.90
CA LEU A 202 -8.03 -10.74 -3.96
C LEU A 202 -9.49 -10.65 -3.50
N PHE A 203 -10.45 -10.79 -4.42
CA PHE A 203 -11.87 -10.76 -4.08
C PHE A 203 -12.35 -12.07 -3.48
N GLN A 204 -11.97 -13.21 -4.05
CA GLN A 204 -12.55 -14.51 -3.69
C GLN A 204 -11.86 -15.18 -2.50
N LYS A 205 -10.53 -15.34 -2.56
CA LYS A 205 -9.77 -16.07 -1.51
C LYS A 205 -9.30 -15.15 -0.39
N CYS A 206 -8.94 -13.91 -0.71
CA CYS A 206 -8.58 -12.93 0.30
C CYS A 206 -9.81 -12.25 0.93
N GLN A 207 -11.00 -12.34 0.30
CA GLN A 207 -12.27 -11.80 0.83
C GLN A 207 -12.16 -10.31 1.19
N LEU A 208 -11.61 -9.51 0.28
CA LEU A 208 -11.30 -8.11 0.54
C LEU A 208 -12.53 -7.31 0.95
N ILE A 209 -13.68 -7.54 0.31
CA ILE A 209 -14.93 -6.79 0.56
C ILE A 209 -15.45 -7.09 1.97
N GLU A 210 -15.54 -8.37 2.31
CA GLU A 210 -15.98 -8.85 3.63
C GLU A 210 -15.10 -8.28 4.73
N ARG A 211 -13.78 -8.33 4.56
CA ARG A 211 -12.83 -7.78 5.53
C ARG A 211 -12.98 -6.27 5.72
N ILE A 212 -13.28 -5.52 4.65
CA ILE A 212 -13.52 -4.07 4.76
C ILE A 212 -14.79 -3.81 5.57
N LEU A 213 -15.89 -4.52 5.26
CA LEU A 213 -17.16 -4.39 5.96
C LEU A 213 -17.02 -4.74 7.44
N GLU A 214 -16.42 -5.88 7.75
CA GLU A 214 -16.15 -6.33 9.12
C GLU A 214 -15.30 -5.32 9.89
N ALA A 215 -14.20 -4.86 9.29
CA ALA A 215 -13.31 -3.90 9.94
C ALA A 215 -14.01 -2.55 10.21
N TRP A 216 -14.90 -2.14 9.32
CA TRP A 216 -15.70 -0.94 9.51
C TRP A 216 -16.69 -1.09 10.66
N GLU A 217 -17.45 -2.18 10.68
CA GLU A 217 -18.43 -2.47 11.74
C GLU A 217 -17.77 -2.64 13.10
N MET A 218 -16.64 -3.36 13.16
CA MET A 218 -15.83 -3.49 14.38
C MET A 218 -15.39 -2.12 14.89
N ASN A 219 -14.98 -1.22 14.00
CA ASN A 219 -14.58 0.13 14.36
C ASN A 219 -15.76 0.98 14.86
N GLU A 220 -16.91 0.93 14.21
CA GLU A 220 -18.11 1.65 14.63
C GLU A 220 -18.59 1.17 16.01
N LYS A 221 -18.66 -0.14 16.21
CA LYS A 221 -18.99 -0.74 17.51
C LYS A 221 -18.02 -0.26 18.60
N LYS A 222 -16.71 -0.30 18.31
CA LYS A 222 -15.68 0.15 19.25
C LYS A 222 -15.84 1.63 19.60
N GLN A 223 -16.19 2.49 18.65
CA GLN A 223 -16.42 3.91 18.90
C GLN A 223 -17.71 4.16 19.69
N ALA A 224 -18.79 3.42 19.40
CA ALA A 224 -20.04 3.49 20.15
C ALA A 224 -19.87 3.10 21.63
N GLU A 225 -18.94 2.17 21.91
CA GLU A 225 -18.54 1.76 23.26
C GLU A 225 -17.58 2.76 23.94
N GLY A 226 -17.33 3.93 23.34
CA GLY A 226 -16.39 4.95 23.84
C GLY A 226 -14.92 4.65 23.57
N GLY A 227 -14.63 3.60 22.81
CA GLY A 227 -13.30 3.28 22.34
C GLY A 227 -12.81 4.23 21.24
N ARG A 228 -11.50 4.19 20.98
CA ARG A 228 -10.89 5.03 19.95
C ARG A 228 -11.00 4.37 18.57
N ARG A 229 -11.18 5.20 17.54
CA ARG A 229 -11.11 4.81 16.13
C ARG A 229 -9.80 4.08 15.82
N HIS A 230 -9.85 2.99 15.04
CA HIS A 230 -8.66 2.26 14.61
C HIS A 230 -7.75 3.11 13.73
N GLY A 231 -6.42 2.96 13.88
CA GLY A 231 -5.43 3.74 13.16
C GLY A 231 -5.47 3.54 11.63
N TYR A 232 -5.74 2.32 11.18
CA TYR A 232 -5.83 1.99 9.75
C TYR A 232 -7.04 2.59 9.03
N MET A 233 -8.02 3.17 9.73
CA MET A 233 -9.31 3.51 9.13
C MET A 233 -9.20 4.53 7.99
N GLY A 234 -8.20 5.42 8.00
CA GLY A 234 -7.95 6.32 6.86
C GLY A 234 -7.51 5.56 5.60
N HIS A 235 -6.64 4.56 5.75
CA HIS A 235 -6.24 3.67 4.67
C HIS A 235 -7.39 2.78 4.20
N LEU A 236 -8.21 2.28 5.13
CA LEU A 236 -9.39 1.48 4.82
C LEU A 236 -10.38 2.26 3.94
N THR A 237 -10.65 3.53 4.28
CA THR A 237 -11.48 4.43 3.45
C THR A 237 -10.89 4.61 2.05
N ARG A 238 -9.57 4.81 1.93
CA ARG A 238 -8.91 4.95 0.61
C ARG A 238 -8.95 3.66 -0.22
N ILE A 239 -8.76 2.51 0.41
CA ILE A 239 -8.90 1.20 -0.23
C ILE A 239 -10.34 1.01 -0.74
N ALA A 240 -11.34 1.29 0.09
CA ALA A 240 -12.74 1.18 -0.31
C ALA A 240 -13.09 2.10 -1.50
N ASN A 241 -12.64 3.36 -1.44
CA ASN A 241 -12.79 4.30 -2.55
C ASN A 241 -12.05 3.85 -3.81
N CYS A 242 -10.88 3.23 -3.67
CA CYS A 242 -10.13 2.68 -4.79
C CYS A 242 -10.92 1.56 -5.48
N ILE A 243 -11.56 0.66 -4.73
CA ILE A 243 -12.43 -0.39 -5.29
C ILE A 243 -13.63 0.20 -6.03
N VAL A 244 -14.33 1.17 -5.43
CA VAL A 244 -15.46 1.86 -6.08
C VAL A 244 -15.00 2.53 -7.37
N HIS A 245 -13.88 3.26 -7.33
CA HIS A 245 -13.30 3.89 -8.51
C HIS A 245 -12.93 2.87 -9.60
N SER A 246 -12.31 1.75 -9.21
CA SER A 246 -11.94 0.68 -10.14
C SER A 246 -13.16 0.01 -10.77
N THR A 247 -14.30 -0.05 -10.06
CA THR A 247 -15.58 -0.55 -10.56
C THR A 247 -16.15 0.33 -11.67
N ASP A 248 -15.98 1.65 -11.56
CA ASP A 248 -16.57 2.62 -12.50
C ASP A 248 -15.63 3.00 -13.66
N LYS A 249 -14.34 3.17 -13.37
CA LYS A 249 -13.37 3.84 -14.27
C LYS A 249 -12.03 3.10 -14.38
N GLY A 250 -11.86 1.97 -13.70
CA GLY A 250 -10.61 1.20 -13.73
C GLY A 250 -10.40 0.44 -15.03
N PRO A 251 -9.14 0.03 -15.33
CA PRO A 251 -8.82 -0.80 -16.49
C PRO A 251 -9.52 -2.17 -16.46
N ASN A 252 -9.86 -2.67 -15.26
CA ASN A 252 -10.58 -3.94 -15.05
C ASN A 252 -12.03 -3.74 -14.61
N SER A 253 -12.66 -2.59 -14.92
CA SER A 253 -14.00 -2.24 -14.42
C SER A 253 -15.03 -3.36 -14.61
N ALA A 254 -15.12 -3.96 -15.81
CA ALA A 254 -16.04 -5.05 -16.09
C ALA A 254 -15.80 -6.29 -15.21
N LEU A 255 -14.54 -6.67 -15.00
CA LEU A 255 -14.19 -7.82 -14.16
C LEU A 255 -14.43 -7.52 -12.68
N VAL A 256 -14.11 -6.33 -12.20
CA VAL A 256 -14.41 -5.92 -10.81
C VAL A 256 -15.92 -5.90 -10.57
N GLN A 257 -16.71 -5.37 -11.49
CA GLN A 257 -18.17 -5.41 -11.42
C GLN A 257 -18.69 -6.85 -11.38
N GLN A 258 -18.14 -7.74 -12.20
CA GLN A 258 -18.52 -9.15 -12.19
C GLN A 258 -18.17 -9.81 -10.85
N LEU A 259 -16.96 -9.60 -10.34
CA LEU A 259 -16.53 -10.15 -9.05
C LEU A 259 -17.39 -9.67 -7.89
N ILE A 260 -17.84 -8.40 -7.90
CA ILE A 260 -18.77 -7.88 -6.89
C ILE A 260 -20.17 -8.49 -7.05
N LYS A 261 -20.65 -8.69 -8.28
CA LYS A 261 -21.94 -9.37 -8.54
C LYS A 261 -21.95 -10.81 -8.08
N ASP A 262 -20.82 -11.51 -8.21
CA ASP A 262 -20.63 -12.91 -7.83
C ASP A 262 -20.46 -13.12 -6.31
N LEU A 263 -20.37 -12.04 -5.52
CA LEU A 263 -20.40 -12.15 -4.06
C LEU A 263 -21.73 -12.70 -3.56
N PRO A 264 -21.76 -13.35 -2.37
CA PRO A 264 -23.02 -13.72 -1.73
C PRO A 264 -23.96 -12.52 -1.60
N ASP A 265 -25.25 -12.71 -1.84
CA ASP A 265 -26.24 -11.63 -1.88
C ASP A 265 -26.19 -10.74 -0.63
N GLU A 266 -26.07 -11.34 0.55
CA GLU A 266 -25.94 -10.62 1.83
C GLU A 266 -24.70 -9.69 1.87
N VAL A 267 -23.55 -10.16 1.38
CA VAL A 267 -22.31 -9.37 1.34
C VAL A 267 -22.44 -8.26 0.31
N ARG A 268 -23.00 -8.56 -0.86
CA ARG A 268 -23.20 -7.60 -1.95
C ARG A 268 -24.12 -6.45 -1.51
N GLU A 269 -25.26 -6.76 -0.91
CA GLU A 269 -26.21 -5.74 -0.40
C GLU A 269 -25.59 -4.87 0.70
N ARG A 270 -24.80 -5.48 1.61
CA ARG A 270 -24.04 -4.74 2.63
C ARG A 270 -23.00 -3.83 2.00
N TRP A 271 -22.29 -4.28 0.97
CA TRP A 271 -21.32 -3.48 0.25
C TRP A 271 -21.95 -2.27 -0.46
N GLU A 272 -23.06 -2.48 -1.17
CA GLU A 272 -23.80 -1.40 -1.85
C GLU A 272 -24.34 -0.36 -0.85
N THR A 273 -24.90 -0.83 0.27
CA THR A 273 -25.37 0.05 1.36
C THR A 273 -24.19 0.81 1.96
N PHE A 274 -23.07 0.15 2.23
CA PHE A 274 -21.87 0.76 2.78
C PHE A 274 -21.32 1.88 1.86
N CYS A 275 -21.25 1.63 0.56
CA CYS A 275 -20.75 2.59 -0.42
C CYS A 275 -21.61 3.85 -0.49
N THR A 276 -22.94 3.69 -0.52
CA THR A 276 -23.88 4.80 -0.66
C THR A 276 -24.09 5.59 0.63
N SER A 277 -24.02 4.93 1.79
CA SER A 277 -24.20 5.53 3.11
C SER A 277 -22.87 5.86 3.78
N SER A 278 -22.30 4.94 4.56
CA SER A 278 -21.16 5.18 5.45
C SER A 278 -19.92 5.73 4.74
N LEU A 279 -19.57 5.16 3.59
CA LEU A 279 -18.42 5.63 2.80
C LEU A 279 -18.73 7.00 2.17
N GLY A 280 -19.91 7.17 1.58
CA GLY A 280 -20.36 8.44 1.01
C GLY A 280 -20.39 9.59 2.02
N GLU A 281 -20.91 9.36 3.23
CA GLU A 281 -20.92 10.32 4.33
C GLU A 281 -19.50 10.64 4.85
N THR A 282 -18.63 9.63 4.92
CA THR A 282 -17.23 9.82 5.31
C THR A 282 -16.49 10.67 4.28
N ASN A 283 -16.71 10.40 2.98
CA ASN A 283 -16.12 11.18 1.90
C ASN A 283 -16.60 12.64 1.93
N LYS A 284 -17.91 12.88 2.11
CA LYS A 284 -18.44 14.24 2.29
C LYS A 284 -17.75 14.96 3.44
N ARG A 285 -17.62 14.32 4.61
CA ARG A 285 -16.91 14.89 5.77
C ARG A 285 -15.45 15.19 5.49
N ASN A 286 -14.77 14.36 4.71
CA ASN A 286 -13.35 14.54 4.36
C ASN A 286 -13.13 15.61 3.28
N THR A 287 -14.14 15.93 2.46
CA THR A 287 -14.06 16.99 1.44
C THR A 287 -14.49 18.37 1.98
N VAL A 288 -15.19 18.44 3.12
CA VAL A 288 -15.55 19.71 3.76
C VAL A 288 -14.27 20.33 4.32
N ASP A 289 -13.80 21.35 3.60
CA ASP A 289 -12.58 22.08 3.85
C ASP A 289 -12.53 22.66 5.28
N LEU A 290 -11.38 22.52 5.96
CA LEU A 290 -11.08 23.22 7.22
C LEU A 290 -10.94 24.74 7.03
N VAL A 291 -11.14 25.24 5.80
CA VAL A 291 -11.33 26.65 5.45
C VAL A 291 -12.75 27.09 5.85
N THR A 292 -13.15 26.85 7.10
CA THR A 292 -14.11 27.76 7.73
C THR A 292 -13.27 28.94 8.21
N THR A 293 -13.09 29.89 7.29
CA THR A 293 -12.97 31.31 7.54
C THR A 293 -13.07 31.67 9.02
N CYS A 294 -11.92 31.89 9.67
CA CYS A 294 -11.89 32.96 10.66
C CYS A 294 -12.38 34.19 9.89
N HIS A 295 -13.66 34.55 10.07
CA HIS A 295 -14.17 35.86 9.73
C HIS A 295 -13.37 36.85 10.57
N ILE A 296 -12.20 37.24 10.06
CA ILE A 296 -11.59 38.52 10.41
C ILE A 296 -12.63 39.52 9.90
N HIS A 297 -13.45 40.01 10.82
CA HIS A 297 -14.38 41.09 10.57
C HIS A 297 -13.63 42.21 9.87
N SER A 298 -13.85 42.35 8.57
CA SER A 298 -13.54 43.59 7.86
C SER A 298 -14.62 44.59 8.27
N SER A 299 -14.44 45.23 9.43
CA SER A 299 -15.23 46.40 9.80
C SER A 299 -14.58 47.62 9.15
N SER A 300 -15.22 48.07 8.08
CA SER A 300 -15.01 49.37 7.48
C SER A 300 -15.31 50.47 8.51
N ASP A 301 -14.31 51.32 8.72
CA ASP A 301 -14.36 52.76 9.03
C ASP A 301 -15.07 53.23 10.32
N ASP A 302 -14.27 53.69 11.28
CA ASP A 302 -14.44 54.98 11.95
C ASP A 302 -13.09 55.33 12.63
N GLU A 303 -12.59 56.55 12.39
CA GLU A 303 -11.41 57.09 13.07
C GLU A 303 -11.57 57.03 14.60
N ILE A 304 -10.45 56.94 15.33
CA ILE A 304 -10.11 57.70 16.57
C ILE A 304 -9.02 56.94 17.37
N ASP A 305 -7.89 57.64 17.50
CA ASP A 305 -6.86 57.64 18.56
C ASP A 305 -5.99 56.41 18.90
N PHE A 306 -4.69 56.67 18.86
CA PHE A 306 -3.59 55.82 19.33
C PHE A 306 -3.66 55.65 20.85
N LYS A 307 -4.01 54.45 21.36
CA LYS A 307 -3.62 54.02 22.71
C LYS A 307 -3.19 52.57 22.76
N GLU A 308 -1.95 52.37 23.20
CA GLU A 308 -1.38 51.11 23.66
C GLU A 308 -2.35 50.34 24.54
N THR A 309 -2.71 49.12 24.14
CA THR A 309 -3.26 48.11 25.05
C THR A 309 -2.61 46.76 24.74
N GLY A 310 -2.04 46.17 25.78
CA GLY A 310 -1.02 45.12 25.70
C GLY A 310 -1.49 43.76 25.19
N PHE A 311 -0.51 42.99 24.73
CA PHE A 311 -0.65 41.57 24.42
C PHE A 311 -1.31 40.83 25.60
N SER A 312 -2.49 40.24 25.36
CA SER A 312 -3.10 39.29 26.28
C SER A 312 -2.31 37.97 26.23
N GLN A 313 -1.89 37.51 27.41
CA GLN A 313 -0.92 36.42 27.61
C GLN A 313 -1.50 35.00 27.46
N ASP A 314 -2.72 34.85 26.93
CA ASP A 314 -3.45 33.56 26.93
C ASP A 314 -3.21 32.67 25.69
N SER A 315 -2.53 33.18 24.65
CA SER A 315 -2.23 32.37 23.45
C SER A 315 -1.13 31.31 23.66
N SER A 316 -0.52 31.26 24.86
CA SER A 316 0.63 30.39 25.14
C SER A 316 0.26 28.99 25.66
N LEU A 317 -1.01 28.71 25.96
CA LEU A 317 -1.41 27.45 26.62
C LEU A 317 -2.16 26.45 25.74
N GLN A 318 -2.52 26.78 24.50
CA GLN A 318 -3.32 25.87 23.66
C GLN A 318 -2.52 25.07 22.62
N GLN A 319 -1.18 25.19 22.64
CA GLN A 319 -0.29 24.54 21.66
C GLN A 319 0.30 23.19 22.12
N LYS A 320 -0.31 22.52 23.12
CA LYS A 320 0.22 21.27 23.71
C LYS A 320 -0.54 19.98 23.40
N ASN A 321 -1.63 19.99 22.63
CA ASN A 321 -2.45 18.78 22.41
C ASN A 321 -2.59 18.34 20.94
N THR A 322 -1.52 18.44 20.15
CA THR A 322 -1.44 17.79 18.82
C THR A 322 -0.48 16.59 18.90
N PRO A 323 -0.94 15.33 18.80
CA PRO A 323 -0.06 14.17 18.84
C PRO A 323 0.54 13.91 17.45
N THR A 324 1.41 14.81 16.98
CA THR A 324 2.22 14.58 15.76
C THR A 324 3.44 13.68 16.06
N PHE A 325 3.65 13.27 17.32
CA PHE A 325 4.86 12.58 17.76
C PHE A 325 4.82 11.04 17.76
N ILE A 326 3.72 10.39 17.37
CA ILE A 326 3.61 8.93 17.44
C ILE A 326 4.35 8.23 16.28
N ALA A 327 4.65 8.93 15.18
CA ALA A 327 5.17 8.33 13.95
C ALA A 327 6.61 7.79 14.04
N LEU A 328 7.45 8.26 14.98
CA LEU A 328 8.87 7.89 15.01
C LEU A 328 9.21 6.61 15.78
N TRP A 329 8.26 6.01 16.51
CA TRP A 329 8.59 4.96 17.49
C TRP A 329 8.33 3.51 17.05
N LEU A 330 7.80 3.29 15.85
CA LEU A 330 7.44 1.93 15.38
C LEU A 330 8.51 1.23 14.52
N CYS A 331 9.64 1.89 14.23
CA CYS A 331 10.71 1.36 13.38
C CYS A 331 12.10 1.28 14.02
N LYS A 332 12.22 1.42 15.36
CA LYS A 332 13.47 1.09 16.07
C LYS A 332 13.43 -0.30 16.66
#